data_AF-A0A455UK25-F1
#
_entry.id   AF-A0A455UK25-F1
#
_cell.length_a   1.000
_cell.length_b   1.000
_cell.length_c   1.000
_cell.angle_alpha   90.00
_cell.angle_beta   90.00
_cell.angle_gamma   90.00
#
_symmetry.space_group_name_H-M   'P 1'
#
loop_
_entity.id
_entity.type
_entity.pdbx_description
1 polymer ?
#
loop_
_entity_poly.entity_id
_entity_poly.type
_entity_poly.pdbx_seq_one_letter_code
_entity_poly.pdbx_strand_id
1 'polypeptide(L)'
;MNLEIKPGQIVALVGANGSGKTSLIKLMTRLYDPTEGSVSINGVNAQDCDIDEYRQLFSVIFQDYSHYAESVHENIRFGHINGTDAEHTVPNAAENAGAAAFIEEMDDKYDTMLTRLFDNGKELSVGQWQK
;
A
#
# COMPACT_ATOMS: atom_id res chain seq x y z
N MET A 1 -25.23 -1.43 6.40
CA MET A 1 -24.46 -0.18 6.18
C MET A 1 -24.54 0.14 4.71
N ASN A 2 -24.81 1.39 4.32
CA ASN A 2 -24.85 1.81 2.92
C ASN A 2 -23.86 2.97 2.74
N LEU A 3 -22.94 2.85 1.79
CA LEU A 3 -21.93 3.85 1.48
C LEU A 3 -21.69 3.84 -0.04
N GLU A 4 -21.65 5.02 -0.64
CA GLU A 4 -21.32 5.21 -2.05
C GLU A 4 -20.13 6.18 -2.13
N ILE A 5 -19.08 5.79 -2.85
CA ILE A 5 -17.88 6.60 -3.07
C ILE A 5 -17.77 6.84 -4.57
N LYS A 6 -17.79 8.11 -4.99
CA LYS A 6 -17.72 8.47 -6.41
C LYS A 6 -16.27 8.67 -6.85
N PRO A 7 -15.95 8.50 -8.15
CA PRO A 7 -14.62 8.76 -8.68
C PRO A 7 -14.11 10.15 -8.29
N GLY A 8 -12.85 10.21 -7.85
CA GLY A 8 -12.19 11.45 -7.42
C GLY A 8 -12.60 11.96 -6.03
N GLN A 9 -13.49 11.28 -5.30
CA GLN A 9 -13.84 11.67 -3.94
C GLN A 9 -12.81 11.19 -2.92
N ILE A 10 -12.54 12.06 -1.94
CA ILE A 10 -11.80 11.73 -0.73
C ILE A 10 -12.82 11.58 0.40
N VAL A 11 -12.87 10.39 1.01
CA VAL A 11 -13.82 10.07 2.08
C VAL A 11 -13.06 9.80 3.38
N ALA A 12 -13.38 10.55 4.42
CA ALA A 12 -12.86 10.31 5.77
C ALA A 12 -13.87 9.49 6.58
N LEU A 13 -13.45 8.33 7.09
CA LEU A 13 -14.27 7.49 7.94
C LEU A 13 -13.92 7.70 9.42
N VAL A 14 -14.85 8.28 10.18
CA VAL A 14 -14.65 8.63 11.60
C VAL A 14 -15.59 7.80 12.47
N GLY A 15 -15.09 7.32 13.60
CA GLY A 15 -15.86 6.56 14.57
C GLY A 15 -15.01 6.05 15.72
N ALA A 16 -15.64 5.58 16.80
CA ALA A 16 -14.94 5.04 17.97
C ALA A 16 -14.05 3.83 17.63
N ASN A 17 -13.11 3.48 18.51
CA ASN A 17 -12.36 2.23 18.37
C ASN A 17 -13.30 1.03 18.36
N GLY A 18 -13.07 0.08 17.45
CA GLY A 18 -13.96 -1.07 17.25
C GLY A 18 -15.24 -0.79 16.44
N SER A 19 -15.46 0.43 15.94
CA SER A 19 -16.67 0.77 15.14
C SER A 19 -16.73 0.14 13.74
N GLY A 20 -15.83 -0.80 13.41
CA GLY A 20 -15.82 -1.51 12.13
C GLY A 20 -15.08 -0.81 10.97
N LYS A 21 -14.33 0.28 11.22
CA LYS A 21 -13.61 1.02 10.16
C LYS A 21 -12.65 0.13 9.36
N THR A 22 -11.78 -0.60 10.05
CA THR A 22 -10.85 -1.54 9.43
C THR A 22 -11.59 -2.71 8.78
N SER A 23 -12.70 -3.16 9.37
CA SER A 23 -13.54 -4.21 8.78
C SER A 23 -14.15 -3.78 7.45
N LEU A 24 -14.57 -2.51 7.32
CA LEU A 24 -15.05 -1.96 6.05
C LEU A 24 -13.95 -2.02 4.97
N ILE A 25 -12.74 -1.56 5.27
CA ILE A 25 -11.61 -1.61 4.32
C ILE A 25 -11.34 -3.07 3.88
N LYS A 26 -11.38 -4.00 4.83
CA LYS A 26 -11.18 -5.43 4.55
C LYS A 26 -12.28 -6.04 3.66
N LEU A 27 -13.53 -5.63 3.83
CA LEU A 27 -14.63 -6.04 2.94
C LEU A 27 -14.48 -5.41 1.55
N MET A 28 -14.15 -4.12 1.48
CA MET A 28 -13.93 -3.42 0.21
C MET A 28 -12.81 -4.03 -0.63
N THR A 29 -11.79 -4.60 0.02
CA THR A 29 -10.61 -5.20 -0.63
C THR A 29 -10.69 -6.71 -0.81
N ARG A 30 -11.85 -7.34 -0.52
CA ARG A 30 -12.04 -8.79 -0.52
C ARG A 30 -10.97 -9.55 0.29
N LEU A 31 -10.59 -8.99 1.44
CA LEU A 31 -9.94 -9.77 2.51
C LEU A 31 -10.97 -10.64 3.25
N TYR A 32 -12.23 -10.19 3.27
CA TYR A 32 -13.40 -10.98 3.66
C TYR A 32 -14.55 -10.72 2.70
N ASP A 33 -15.45 -11.69 2.57
CA ASP A 33 -16.72 -11.51 1.88
C ASP A 33 -17.82 -11.13 2.90
N PRO A 34 -18.80 -10.30 2.52
CA PRO A 34 -19.90 -9.94 3.40
C PRO A 34 -20.82 -11.14 3.65
N THR A 35 -21.31 -11.31 4.88
CA THR A 35 -22.34 -12.32 5.19
C THR A 35 -23.68 -11.99 4.53
N GLU A 36 -24.03 -10.70 4.47
CA GLU A 36 -25.24 -10.18 3.84
C GLU A 36 -24.94 -8.87 3.10
N GLY A 37 -25.67 -8.59 2.02
CA GLY A 37 -25.44 -7.43 1.15
C GLY A 37 -24.39 -7.70 0.07
N SER A 38 -23.84 -6.63 -0.50
CA SER A 38 -22.80 -6.73 -1.54
C SER A 38 -21.88 -5.52 -1.53
N VAL A 39 -20.69 -5.69 -2.10
CA VAL A 39 -19.73 -4.62 -2.43
C VAL A 39 -19.63 -4.60 -3.95
N SER A 40 -19.71 -3.41 -4.55
CA SER A 40 -19.59 -3.27 -6.00
C SER A 40 -18.66 -2.12 -6.39
N ILE A 41 -17.97 -2.29 -7.52
CA ILE A 41 -17.17 -1.26 -8.18
C ILE A 41 -17.75 -1.09 -9.57
N ASN A 42 -18.09 0.16 -9.94
CA ASN A 42 -18.69 0.47 -11.24
C ASN A 42 -19.92 -0.39 -11.58
N GLY A 43 -20.70 -0.79 -10.57
CA GLY A 43 -21.89 -1.62 -10.72
C GLY A 43 -21.63 -3.13 -10.83
N VAL A 44 -20.37 -3.57 -10.85
CA VAL A 44 -19.99 -5.00 -10.85
C VAL A 44 -19.77 -5.44 -9.40
N ASN A 45 -20.38 -6.56 -9.00
CA ASN A 45 -20.18 -7.12 -7.66
C ASN A 45 -18.75 -7.65 -7.53
N ALA A 46 -18.08 -7.29 -6.44
CA ALA A 46 -16.71 -7.73 -6.14
C ALA A 46 -16.55 -9.25 -6.10
N GLN A 47 -17.60 -9.99 -5.71
CA GLN A 47 -17.58 -11.45 -5.67
C GLN A 47 -17.63 -12.11 -7.05
N ASP A 48 -18.03 -11.37 -8.09
CA ASP A 48 -18.08 -11.85 -9.47
C ASP A 48 -16.77 -11.58 -10.23
N CYS A 49 -15.85 -10.81 -9.64
CA CYS A 49 -14.54 -10.49 -10.23
C CYS A 49 -13.51 -11.59 -9.94
N ASP A 50 -12.52 -11.74 -10.84
CA ASP A 50 -11.28 -12.42 -10.50
C ASP A 50 -10.60 -11.71 -9.32
N ILE A 51 -10.13 -12.47 -8.34
CA ILE A 51 -9.66 -11.90 -7.08
C ILE A 51 -8.34 -11.15 -7.24
N ASP A 52 -7.47 -11.58 -8.16
CA ASP A 52 -6.17 -10.97 -8.36
C ASP A 52 -6.33 -9.67 -9.16
N GLU A 53 -7.16 -9.68 -10.22
CA GLU A 53 -7.53 -8.45 -10.95
C GLU A 53 -8.26 -7.44 -10.06
N TYR A 54 -9.19 -7.90 -9.21
CA TYR A 54 -9.91 -7.03 -8.29
C TYR A 54 -8.98 -6.33 -7.31
N ARG A 55 -8.00 -7.05 -6.75
CA ARG A 55 -7.06 -6.50 -5.78
C ARG A 55 -6.06 -5.53 -6.40
N GLN A 56 -5.75 -5.66 -7.69
CA GLN A 56 -4.92 -4.68 -8.41
C GLN A 56 -5.57 -3.29 -8.52
N LEU A 57 -6.89 -3.17 -8.30
CA LEU A 57 -7.58 -1.88 -8.27
C LEU A 57 -7.29 -1.06 -7.00
N PHE A 58 -6.66 -1.66 -5.99
CA PHE A 58 -6.46 -1.05 -4.68
C PHE A 58 -4.98 -0.92 -4.32
N SER A 59 -4.64 0.23 -3.76
CA SER A 59 -3.43 0.39 -2.94
C SER A 59 -3.86 0.65 -1.51
N VAL A 60 -3.33 -0.13 -0.56
CA VAL A 60 -3.73 -0.05 0.85
C VAL A 60 -2.49 0.11 1.72
N ILE A 61 -2.48 1.17 2.52
CA ILE A 61 -1.46 1.38 3.54
C ILE A 61 -2.09 1.03 4.89
N PHE A 62 -1.69 -0.11 5.45
CA PHE A 62 -2.13 -0.53 6.79
C PHE A 62 -1.28 0.14 7.87
N GLN A 63 -1.84 0.30 9.08
CA GLN A 63 -1.08 0.85 10.21
C GLN A 63 0.09 -0.07 10.62
N ASP A 64 -0.09 -1.38 10.47
CA ASP A 64 0.93 -2.40 10.72
C ASP A 64 1.48 -2.88 9.37
N TYR A 65 2.27 -2.06 8.69
CA TYR A 65 2.97 -2.49 7.47
C TYR A 65 4.25 -3.26 7.84
N SER A 66 4.67 -4.17 6.96
CA SER A 66 5.86 -5.00 7.18
C SER A 66 7.12 -4.25 6.78
N HIS A 67 8.18 -4.36 7.59
CA HIS A 67 9.52 -3.92 7.20
C HIS A 67 10.23 -5.12 6.58
N TYR A 68 10.46 -5.08 5.27
CA TYR A 68 11.25 -6.11 4.61
C TYR A 68 12.73 -5.77 4.75
N ALA A 69 13.51 -6.77 5.20
CA ALA A 69 14.96 -6.67 5.33
C ALA A 69 15.65 -6.74 3.94
N GLU A 70 15.28 -5.81 3.08
CA GLU A 70 15.64 -5.68 1.67
C GLU A 70 16.07 -4.24 1.34
N SER A 71 16.54 -3.99 0.12
CA SER A 71 16.92 -2.65 -0.31
C SER A 71 15.73 -1.68 -0.36
N VAL A 72 16.02 -0.38 -0.39
CA VAL A 72 15.02 0.67 -0.66
C VAL A 72 14.30 0.37 -1.98
N HIS A 73 15.04 -0.01 -3.02
CA HIS A 73 14.50 -0.37 -4.33
C HIS A 73 13.45 -1.49 -4.22
N GLU A 74 13.80 -2.61 -3.58
CA GLU A 74 12.90 -3.75 -3.50
C GLU A 74 11.67 -3.47 -2.62
N ASN A 75 11.82 -2.69 -1.55
CA ASN A 75 10.67 -2.27 -0.72
C ASN A 75 9.67 -1.42 -1.52
N ILE A 76 10.12 -0.51 -2.38
CA ILE A 76 9.23 0.30 -3.24
C ILE A 76 8.66 -0.57 -4.36
N ARG A 77 9.49 -1.37 -5.02
CA ARG A 77 9.13 -2.25 -6.13
C ARG A 77 8.08 -3.29 -5.73
N PHE A 78 8.01 -3.68 -4.47
CA PHE A 78 7.04 -4.66 -3.98
C PHE A 78 5.58 -4.29 -4.31
N GLY A 79 5.26 -2.99 -4.36
CA GLY A 79 3.94 -2.51 -4.78
C GLY A 79 3.58 -2.79 -6.24
N HIS A 80 4.56 -3.13 -7.08
CA HIS A 80 4.39 -3.42 -8.50
C HIS A 80 5.26 -4.61 -8.97
N ILE A 81 5.31 -5.69 -8.19
CA ILE A 81 6.25 -6.81 -8.38
C ILE A 81 6.14 -7.51 -9.75
N ASN A 82 4.95 -7.52 -10.35
CA ASN A 82 4.69 -8.13 -11.65
C ASN A 82 4.86 -7.16 -12.83
N GLY A 83 5.16 -5.88 -12.57
CA GLY A 83 5.40 -4.87 -13.58
C GLY A 83 6.75 -5.04 -14.26
N THR A 84 6.77 -4.98 -15.59
CA THR A 84 8.00 -5.03 -16.39
C THR A 84 8.73 -3.68 -16.44
N ASP A 85 8.08 -2.60 -16.03
CA ASP A 85 8.58 -1.23 -15.96
C ASP A 85 8.95 -0.80 -14.53
N ALA A 86 8.92 -1.72 -13.56
CA ALA A 86 9.16 -1.43 -12.16
C ALA A 86 10.48 -0.67 -11.92
N GLU A 87 11.56 -1.05 -12.62
CA GLU A 87 12.87 -0.40 -12.55
C GLU A 87 12.81 1.12 -12.87
N HIS A 88 11.91 1.52 -13.76
CA HIS A 88 11.76 2.93 -14.18
C HIS A 88 10.78 3.71 -13.30
N THR A 89 9.93 3.02 -12.53
CA THR A 89 8.88 3.67 -11.73
C THR A 89 9.31 3.92 -10.29
N VAL A 90 10.27 3.15 -9.75
CA VAL A 90 10.73 3.30 -8.35
C VAL A 90 11.17 4.73 -8.01
N PRO A 91 12.03 5.42 -8.80
CA PRO A 91 12.45 6.78 -8.46
C PRO A 91 11.28 7.78 -8.46
N ASN A 92 10.35 7.62 -9.41
CA ASN A 92 9.17 8.47 -9.49
C ASN A 92 8.19 8.21 -8.33
N ALA A 93 8.06 6.96 -7.88
CA ALA A 93 7.27 6.61 -6.71
C ALA A 93 7.85 7.23 -5.44
N ALA A 94 9.18 7.15 -5.26
CA ALA A 94 9.87 7.79 -4.15
C ALA A 94 9.71 9.32 -4.13
N GLU A 95 9.75 9.97 -5.30
CA GLU A 95 9.51 11.41 -5.42
C GLU A 95 8.07 11.77 -5.01
N ASN A 96 7.08 11.05 -5.54
CA ASN A 96 5.67 11.27 -5.25
C ASN A 96 5.31 11.04 -3.78
N ALA A 97 5.99 10.12 -3.11
CA ALA A 97 5.84 9.87 -1.68
C ALA A 97 6.65 10.84 -0.79
N GLY A 98 7.51 11.69 -1.39
CA GLY A 98 8.41 12.59 -0.66
C GLY A 98 9.51 11.86 0.12
N ALA A 99 9.93 10.70 -0.40
CA ALA A 99 10.99 9.87 0.12
C ALA A 99 12.34 10.09 -0.57
N ALA A 100 12.33 10.49 -1.85
CA ALA A 100 13.54 10.65 -2.67
C ALA A 100 14.64 11.47 -1.98
N ALA A 101 14.29 12.59 -1.33
CA ALA A 101 15.26 13.46 -0.67
C ALA A 101 16.12 12.73 0.39
N PHE A 102 15.52 11.91 1.24
CA PHE A 102 16.28 11.21 2.28
C PHE A 102 16.97 9.93 1.75
N ILE A 103 16.48 9.38 0.64
CA ILE A 103 17.11 8.25 -0.07
C ILE A 103 18.41 8.72 -0.72
N GLU A 104 18.40 9.88 -1.38
CA GLU A 104 19.60 10.47 -2.01
C GLU A 104 20.71 10.85 -1.02
N GLU A 105 20.38 11.02 0.27
CA GLU A 105 21.35 11.25 1.36
C GLU A 105 21.98 9.96 1.90
N MET A 106 21.52 8.77 1.49
CA MET A 106 22.13 7.49 1.88
C MET A 106 23.33 7.15 1.00
N ASP A 107 24.33 6.47 1.58
CA ASP A 107 25.56 6.10 0.88
C ASP A 107 25.29 5.28 -0.40
N ASP A 108 24.40 4.28 -0.29
CA ASP A 108 24.04 3.37 -1.38
C ASP A 108 22.69 3.71 -2.03
N LYS A 109 22.06 4.85 -1.65
CA LYS A 109 20.77 5.32 -2.19
C LYS A 109 19.71 4.21 -2.25
N TYR A 110 19.21 3.88 -3.44
CA TYR A 110 18.18 2.85 -3.67
C TYR A 110 18.67 1.42 -3.38
N ASP A 111 19.98 1.19 -3.41
CA ASP A 111 20.58 -0.10 -3.08
C ASP A 111 20.84 -0.26 -1.56
N THR A 112 20.57 0.78 -0.76
CA THR A 112 20.73 0.73 0.70
C THR A 112 19.81 -0.33 1.29
N MET A 113 20.38 -1.31 1.99
CA MET A 113 19.63 -2.34 2.71
C MET A 113 18.91 -1.75 3.94
N LEU A 114 17.60 -1.90 4.03
CA LEU A 114 16.78 -1.35 5.12
C LEU A 114 16.72 -2.27 6.35
N THR A 115 17.88 -2.66 6.85
CA THR A 115 18.02 -3.55 8.00
C THR A 115 19.42 -3.46 8.60
N ARG A 116 19.57 -3.69 9.90
CA ARG A 116 20.89 -3.76 10.56
C ARG A 116 21.56 -5.13 10.47
N LEU A 117 20.97 -6.07 9.74
CA LEU A 117 21.56 -7.41 9.54
C LEU A 117 22.78 -7.39 8.63
N PHE A 118 22.95 -6.33 7.82
CA PHE A 118 24.11 -6.12 6.96
C PHE A 118 24.93 -4.95 7.49
N ASP A 119 26.27 -5.02 7.35
CA ASP A 119 27.19 -4.01 7.91
C ASP A 119 26.94 -2.60 7.37
N ASN A 120 26.47 -2.48 6.12
CA ASN A 120 26.14 -1.20 5.46
C ASN A 120 24.64 -0.86 5.51
N GLY A 121 23.84 -1.64 6.23
CA GLY A 121 22.39 -1.45 6.24
C GLY A 121 21.92 -0.36 7.21
N LYS A 122 20.77 0.23 6.91
CA LYS A 122 20.20 1.39 7.62
C LYS A 122 18.81 1.09 8.14
N GLU A 123 18.53 1.48 9.39
CA GLU A 123 17.18 1.47 9.94
C GLU A 123 16.56 2.86 9.76
N LEU A 124 15.38 2.93 9.14
CA LEU A 124 14.66 4.19 8.97
C LEU A 124 13.82 4.54 10.19
N SER A 125 13.51 5.83 10.34
CA SER A 125 12.46 6.25 11.27
C SER A 125 11.08 5.79 10.78
N VAL A 126 10.11 5.67 11.70
CA VAL A 126 8.72 5.32 11.36
C VAL A 126 8.12 6.26 10.31
N GLY A 127 8.42 7.56 10.39
CA GLY A 127 7.92 8.54 9.42
C GLY A 127 8.59 8.45 8.04
N GLN A 128 9.81 7.92 7.96
CA GLN A 128 10.45 7.61 6.68
C GLN A 128 9.91 6.31 6.10
N TRP A 129 9.69 5.29 6.92
CA TRP A 129 9.07 4.03 6.49
C TRP A 129 7.62 4.21 6.00
N GLN A 130 6.90 5.20 6.53
CA GLN A 130 5.55 5.52 6.06
C GLN A 130 5.51 6.15 4.65
N LYS A 131 6.65 6.69 4.19
CA LYS A 131 6.79 7.32 2.87
C LYS A 131 7.37 6.31 1.89
#